data_AF-A0A830ZF47-F1
#
_entry.id   AF-A0A830ZF47-F1
#
_cell.length_a   1.000
_cell.length_b   1.000
_cell.length_c   1.000
_cell.angle_alpha   90.00
_cell.angle_beta   90.00
_cell.angle_gamma   90.00
#
_symmetry.space_group_name_H-M   'P 1'
#
loop_
_entity.id
_entity.type
_entity.pdbx_description
1 polymer ?
#
loop_
_entity_poly.entity_id
_entity_poly.type
_entity_poly.pdbx_seq_one_letter_code
_entity_poly.pdbx_strand_id
1 'polypeptide(L)'
;MITENRRPDLPGLESLVHLESELLLTATCLNVFGSLPDEKDKTHIAYWAGYAFTFYGLAPRAGHSPGYADVATAVRSAAVSINEQDWEDGCHQAEFELSQLA
;
A
#
# COMPACT_ATOMS: atom_id res chain seq x y z
N MET A 1 0.32 4.46 -35.95
CA MET A 1 0.44 4.51 -34.47
C MET A 1 -0.95 4.35 -33.91
N ILE A 2 -1.28 3.16 -33.40
CA ILE A 2 -2.55 2.92 -32.71
C ILE A 2 -2.34 3.45 -31.30
N THR A 3 -3.00 4.56 -30.96
CA THR A 3 -3.16 5.00 -29.58
C THR A 3 -3.95 3.91 -28.86
N GLU A 4 -3.25 3.01 -28.18
CA GLU A 4 -3.87 2.16 -27.17
C GLU A 4 -4.70 3.06 -26.26
N ASN A 5 -5.98 2.73 -26.13
CA ASN A 5 -6.84 3.27 -25.11
C ASN A 5 -6.24 2.90 -23.74
N ARG A 6 -5.27 3.68 -23.25
CA ARG A 6 -4.78 3.63 -21.87
C ARG A 6 -5.94 4.07 -21.00
N ARG A 7 -6.80 3.13 -20.62
CA ARG A 7 -7.77 3.37 -19.56
C ARG A 7 -6.95 3.64 -18.29
N PRO A 8 -7.13 4.79 -17.64
CA PRO A 8 -6.50 5.02 -16.35
C PRO A 8 -6.98 3.91 -15.39
N ASP A 9 -6.05 3.32 -14.65
CA ASP A 9 -6.36 2.38 -13.57
C ASP A 9 -6.91 3.14 -12.35
N LEU A 10 -8.11 3.68 -12.54
CA LEU A 10 -8.82 4.45 -11.53
C LEU A 10 -9.10 3.62 -10.26
N PRO A 11 -9.52 2.34 -10.35
CA PRO A 11 -9.72 1.50 -9.16
C PRO A 11 -8.43 1.25 -8.38
N GLY A 12 -7.31 1.02 -9.07
CA GLY A 12 -6.00 0.87 -8.40
C GLY A 12 -5.57 2.17 -7.71
N LEU A 13 -5.80 3.32 -8.35
CA LEU A 13 -5.50 4.62 -7.76
C LEU A 13 -6.36 4.92 -6.52
N GLU A 14 -7.66 4.63 -6.57
CA GLU A 14 -8.55 4.78 -5.41
C GLU A 14 -8.10 3.90 -4.24
N SER A 15 -7.67 2.66 -4.52
CA SER A 15 -7.14 1.75 -3.52
C SER A 15 -5.85 2.27 -2.89
N LEU A 16 -4.96 2.84 -3.71
CA LEU A 16 -3.72 3.47 -3.25
C LEU A 16 -3.99 4.70 -2.36
N VAL A 17 -4.92 5.57 -2.73
CA VAL A 17 -5.27 6.76 -1.94
C VAL A 17 -5.91 6.37 -0.60
N HIS A 18 -6.73 5.32 -0.60
CA HIS A 18 -7.32 4.79 0.64
C HIS A 18 -6.23 4.28 1.58
N LEU A 19 -5.32 3.42 1.09
CA LEU A 19 -4.19 2.92 1.86
C LEU A 19 -3.30 4.05 2.38
N GLU A 20 -2.98 5.04 1.55
CA GLU A 20 -2.17 6.20 1.96
C GLU A 20 -2.83 6.95 3.12
N SER A 21 -4.14 7.18 3.04
CA SER A 21 -4.89 7.92 4.06
C SER A 21 -4.88 7.19 5.41
N GLU A 22 -5.09 5.88 5.42
CA GLU A 22 -5.07 5.06 6.65
C GLU A 22 -3.68 5.02 7.29
N LEU A 23 -2.63 4.89 6.47
CA LEU A 23 -1.25 4.87 6.94
C LEU A 23 -0.83 6.23 7.49
N LEU A 24 -1.17 7.34 6.83
CA LEU A 24 -0.84 8.69 7.32
C LEU A 24 -1.54 9.02 8.64
N LEU A 25 -2.81 8.62 8.78
CA LEU A 25 -3.54 8.78 10.04
C LEU A 25 -2.85 8.00 11.17
N THR A 26 -2.44 6.77 10.88
CA THR A 26 -1.74 5.91 11.85
C THR A 26 -0.37 6.47 12.22
N ALA A 27 0.45 6.83 11.24
CA ALA A 27 1.75 7.45 11.47
C ALA A 27 1.63 8.74 12.29
N THR A 28 0.62 9.57 12.00
CA THR A 28 0.35 10.80 12.76
C THR A 28 -0.03 10.49 14.20
N CYS A 29 -0.93 9.53 14.44
CA CYS A 29 -1.31 9.13 15.79
C CYS A 29 -0.11 8.59 16.60
N LEU A 30 0.73 7.75 15.99
CA LEU A 30 1.94 7.23 16.62
C LEU A 30 2.91 8.37 16.97
N ASN A 31 3.11 9.32 16.06
CA ASN A 31 4.01 10.46 16.28
C ASN A 31 3.51 11.43 17.36
N VAL A 32 2.20 11.67 17.43
CA VAL A 32 1.61 12.65 18.37
C VAL A 32 1.37 12.06 19.76
N PHE A 33 0.85 10.83 19.82
CA PHE A 33 0.41 10.21 21.08
C PHE A 33 1.39 9.15 21.61
N GLY A 34 2.37 8.73 20.81
CA GLY A 34 3.31 7.65 21.15
C GLY A 34 2.69 6.24 21.11
N SER A 35 1.38 6.15 20.96
CA SER A 35 0.62 4.93 20.81
C SER A 35 -0.65 5.21 20.03
N LEU A 36 -1.26 4.14 19.49
CA LEU A 36 -2.54 4.27 18.82
C LEU A 36 -3.68 4.16 19.85
N PRO A 37 -4.77 4.93 19.71
CA PRO A 37 -5.81 5.08 20.74
C PRO A 37 -6.69 3.84 21.00
N ASP A 38 -6.42 2.70 20.36
CA ASP A 38 -7.24 1.48 20.47
C ASP A 38 -6.37 0.27 20.10
N GLU A 39 -6.12 -0.65 21.04
CA GLU A 39 -5.03 -1.63 20.94
C GLU A 39 -5.35 -2.87 20.09
N LYS A 40 -6.61 -3.13 19.72
CA LYS A 40 -7.03 -4.48 19.30
C LYS A 40 -6.86 -4.88 17.84
N ASP A 41 -6.69 -3.93 16.91
CA ASP A 41 -6.55 -4.24 15.46
C ASP A 41 -5.25 -3.71 14.84
N LYS A 42 -4.35 -3.12 15.65
CA LYS A 42 -3.33 -2.19 15.14
C LYS A 42 -1.92 -2.74 15.02
N THR A 43 -1.68 -3.96 15.48
CA THR A 43 -0.33 -4.54 15.53
C THR A 43 0.23 -4.92 14.15
N HIS A 44 -0.54 -4.78 13.07
CA HIS A 44 -0.14 -5.25 11.74
C HIS A 44 -0.63 -4.34 10.59
N ILE A 45 -0.80 -3.03 10.80
CA ILE A 45 -1.30 -2.15 9.73
C ILE A 45 -0.31 -2.03 8.56
N ALA A 46 0.99 -1.94 8.85
CA ALA A 46 2.03 -1.95 7.82
C ALA A 46 2.06 -3.29 7.06
N TYR A 47 1.85 -4.40 7.77
CA TYR A 47 1.70 -5.73 7.18
C TYR A 47 0.50 -5.82 6.25
N TRP A 48 -0.69 -5.38 6.67
CA TRP A 48 -1.87 -5.40 5.82
C TRP A 48 -1.72 -4.50 4.60
N ALA A 49 -1.05 -3.35 4.74
CA ALA A 49 -0.73 -2.49 3.63
C ALA A 49 0.20 -3.17 2.63
N GLY A 50 1.27 -3.83 3.09
CA GLY A 50 2.19 -4.59 2.24
C GLY A 50 1.50 -5.73 1.50
N TYR A 51 0.66 -6.48 2.22
CA TYR A 51 -0.14 -7.56 1.67
C TYR A 51 -1.09 -7.05 0.58
N ALA A 52 -1.93 -6.05 0.89
CA ALA A 52 -2.92 -5.52 -0.05
C ALA A 52 -2.25 -4.87 -1.28
N PHE A 53 -1.19 -4.09 -1.07
CA PHE A 53 -0.43 -3.46 -2.13
C PHE A 53 0.09 -4.48 -3.15
N THR A 54 0.59 -5.60 -2.65
CA THR A 54 1.18 -6.67 -3.47
C THR A 54 0.11 -7.55 -4.10
N PHE A 55 -0.86 -8.02 -3.30
CA PHE A 55 -1.93 -8.91 -3.73
C PHE A 55 -2.80 -8.30 -4.85
N TYR A 56 -3.12 -7.01 -4.76
CA TYR A 56 -3.86 -6.29 -5.79
C TYR A 56 -2.98 -5.73 -6.92
N GLY A 57 -1.66 -5.94 -6.85
CA GLY A 57 -0.75 -5.52 -7.91
C GLY A 57 -0.62 -4.00 -8.07
N LEU A 58 -0.70 -3.25 -6.96
CA LEU A 58 -0.70 -1.78 -6.95
C LEU A 58 0.68 -1.16 -7.20
N ALA A 59 1.72 -1.98 -7.37
CA ALA A 59 3.03 -1.51 -7.79
C ALA A 59 2.95 -0.76 -9.13
N PRO A 60 3.61 0.41 -9.28
CA PRO A 60 3.60 1.17 -10.52
C PRO A 60 4.12 0.35 -11.71
N ARG A 61 3.42 0.42 -12.84
CA ARG A 61 3.77 -0.28 -14.08
C ARG A 61 3.82 0.68 -15.27
N ALA A 62 4.48 0.24 -16.34
CA ALA A 62 4.50 0.99 -17.59
C ALA A 62 3.06 1.22 -18.09
N GLY A 63 2.66 2.49 -18.19
CA GLY A 63 1.30 2.89 -18.57
C GLY A 63 0.52 3.63 -17.48
N HIS A 64 0.94 3.55 -16.21
CA HIS A 64 0.37 4.34 -15.12
C HIS A 64 0.79 5.82 -15.21
N SER A 65 -0.05 6.70 -14.66
CA SER A 65 0.24 8.13 -14.61
C SER A 65 1.35 8.41 -13.57
N PRO A 66 2.07 9.55 -13.68
CA PRO A 66 3.02 9.97 -12.65
C PRO A 66 2.38 10.04 -11.26
N GLY A 67 1.16 10.58 -11.15
CA GLY A 67 0.44 10.67 -9.88
C GLY A 67 0.13 9.30 -9.25
N TYR A 68 -0.11 8.26 -10.06
CA TYR A 68 -0.25 6.90 -9.53
C TYR A 68 1.06 6.41 -8.89
N ALA A 69 2.19 6.64 -9.58
CA ALA A 69 3.50 6.25 -9.07
C ALA A 69 3.88 7.01 -7.79
N ASP A 70 3.51 8.29 -7.72
CA ASP A 70 3.73 9.13 -6.54
C ASP A 70 2.95 8.60 -5.33
N VAL A 71 1.65 8.32 -5.48
CA VAL A 71 0.82 7.77 -4.40
C VAL A 71 1.31 6.38 -3.98
N ALA A 72 1.66 5.51 -4.93
CA ALA A 72 2.22 4.20 -4.60
C ALA A 72 3.53 4.29 -3.80
N THR A 73 4.37 5.26 -4.13
CA THR A 73 5.60 5.54 -3.39
C THR A 73 5.30 6.07 -2.00
N ALA A 74 4.31 6.96 -1.88
CA ALA A 74 3.87 7.52 -0.60
C ALA A 74 3.30 6.43 0.33
N VAL A 75 2.48 5.52 -0.19
CA VAL A 75 1.97 4.34 0.54
C VAL A 75 3.12 3.52 1.12
N ARG A 76 4.10 3.14 0.28
CA ARG A 76 5.27 2.39 0.75
C ARG A 76 6.03 3.15 1.83
N SER A 77 6.30 4.43 1.60
CA SER A 77 7.04 5.26 2.56
C SER A 77 6.32 5.39 3.90
N ALA A 78 4.99 5.56 3.89
CA ALA A 78 4.19 5.67 5.09
C ALA A 78 4.17 4.36 5.88
N ALA A 79 4.00 3.21 5.19
CA ALA A 79 4.03 1.90 5.83
C ALA A 79 5.39 1.58 6.46
N VAL A 80 6.49 1.82 5.72
CA VAL A 80 7.85 1.64 6.23
C VAL A 80 8.13 2.53 7.44
N SER A 81 7.61 3.75 7.46
CA SER A 81 7.76 4.66 8.62
C SER A 81 7.03 4.18 9.87
N ILE A 82 5.99 3.35 9.71
CA ILE A 82 5.27 2.71 10.83
C ILE A 82 6.04 1.48 11.29
N ASN A 83 6.30 0.54 10.38
CA ASN A 83 7.11 -0.66 10.62
C ASN A 83 7.55 -1.28 9.28
N GLU A 84 8.84 -1.22 8.99
CA GLU A 84 9.43 -1.79 7.77
C GLU A 84 9.31 -3.31 7.71
N GLN A 85 9.56 -4.01 8.82
CA GLN A 85 9.53 -5.48 8.85
C GLN A 85 8.13 -6.00 8.57
N ASP A 86 7.11 -5.41 9.22
CA ASP A 86 5.73 -5.80 9.00
C ASP A 86 5.32 -5.59 7.54
N TRP A 87 5.70 -4.44 6.94
CA TRP A 87 5.47 -4.16 5.53
C TRP A 87 6.06 -5.23 4.61
N GLU A 88 7.33 -5.60 4.84
CA GLU A 88 8.02 -6.63 4.06
C GLU A 88 7.36 -8.01 4.24
N ASP A 89 7.02 -8.39 5.47
CA ASP A 89 6.34 -9.65 5.78
C ASP A 89 4.99 -9.75 5.07
N GLY A 90 4.23 -8.65 5.03
CA GLY A 90 2.96 -8.57 4.30
C GLY A 90 3.15 -8.74 2.80
N CYS A 91 4.15 -8.08 2.21
CA CYS A 91 4.49 -8.24 0.80
C CYS A 91 4.83 -9.70 0.48
N HIS A 92 5.74 -10.31 1.26
CA HIS A 92 6.16 -11.70 1.06
C HIS A 92 5.01 -12.69 1.21
N GLN A 93 4.10 -12.48 2.17
CA GLN A 93 2.93 -13.33 2.32
C GLN A 93 2.04 -13.29 1.07
N ALA A 94 1.77 -12.10 0.53
CA ALA A 94 0.99 -11.96 -0.70
C ALA A 94 1.68 -12.62 -1.91
N GLU A 95 2.99 -12.44 -2.07
CA GLU A 95 3.77 -13.12 -3.11
C GLU A 95 3.69 -14.64 -2.99
N PHE A 96 3.82 -15.17 -1.78
CA PHE A 96 3.69 -16.59 -1.50
C PHE A 96 2.31 -17.10 -1.92
N GLU A 97 1.22 -16.46 -1.49
CA GLU A 97 -0.13 -16.87 -1.85
C GLU A 97 -0.38 -16.80 -3.36
N LEU A 98 0.06 -15.73 -4.02
CA LEU A 98 -0.04 -15.59 -5.48
C LEU A 98 0.73 -16.70 -6.21
N SER A 99 1.89 -17.12 -5.70
CA SER A 99 2.68 -18.21 -6.29
C SER A 99 1.99 -19.57 -6.24
N GLN A 100 1.10 -19.79 -5.25
CA GLN A 100 0.33 -21.02 -5.11
C GLN A 100 -0.91 -21.05 -6.01
N LEU A 101 -1.32 -19.89 -6.52
CA LEU A 101 -2.46 -19.73 -7.43
C LEU A 101 -2.05 -19.78 -8.91
N ALA A 102 -0.74 -19.76 -9.21
CA ALA A 102 -0.15 -19.76 -10.55
C ALA A 102 0.03 -21.18 -11.11
#